data_AF-A0A6A1VE01-F1
#
_entry.id   AF-A0A6A1VE01-F1
#
_cell.length_a   1.000
_cell.length_b   1.000
_cell.length_c   1.000
_cell.angle_alpha   90.00
_cell.angle_beta   90.00
_cell.angle_gamma   90.00
#
_symmetry.space_group_name_H-M   'P 1'
#
loop_
_entity.id
_entity.type
_entity.pdbx_description
1 polymer ?
#
loop_
_entity_poly.entity_id
_entity_poly.type
_entity_poly.pdbx_seq_one_letter_code
_entity_poly.pdbx_strand_id
1 'polypeptide(L)' 'MWKLKLSEGDGSTSWLKSVNNHIGRQYWEFDPNLGTPEELAEVENARDAFKKNRFEAKQSSDLLMRLQVEHINFFFD' A
#
# COMPACT_ATOMS: atom_id res chain seq x y z
N MET A 1 -4.46 7.84 3.57
CA MET A 1 -4.65 6.56 4.28
C MET A 1 -5.06 5.45 3.36
N TRP A 2 -5.05 4.23 3.87
CA TRP A 2 -5.26 3.02 3.10
C TRP A 2 -6.75 2.75 2.91
N LYS A 3 -7.15 2.53 1.66
CA LYS A 3 -8.51 2.18 1.26
C LYS A 3 -8.55 0.78 0.70
N LEU A 4 -9.47 -0.05 1.21
CA LEU A 4 -9.68 -1.39 0.68
C LEU A 4 -10.30 -1.30 -0.72
N LYS A 5 -9.68 -1.97 -1.67
CA LYS A 5 -10.12 -2.07 -3.06
C LYS A 5 -10.28 -3.53 -3.43
N LEU A 6 -11.31 -3.77 -4.23
CA LEU A 6 -11.57 -5.06 -4.86
C LEU A 6 -11.18 -4.94 -6.33
N SER A 7 -10.52 -5.97 -6.83
CA SER A 7 -10.28 -6.11 -8.26
C SER A 7 -11.58 -6.46 -8.98
N GLU A 8 -11.95 -5.62 -9.94
CA GLU A 8 -13.13 -5.83 -10.79
C GLU A 8 -12.83 -6.71 -12.01
N GLY A 9 -11.54 -7.00 -12.22
CA GLY A 9 -11.05 -7.80 -13.32
C GLY A 9 -10.91 -6.99 -14.60
N ASP A 10 -9.68 -6.60 -14.90
CA ASP A 10 -9.32 -5.83 -16.09
C ASP A 10 -8.51 -6.74 -17.03
N GLY A 11 -9.06 -7.00 -18.23
CA GLY A 11 -8.36 -7.75 -19.29
C GLY A 11 -7.53 -6.87 -20.24
N SER A 12 -7.51 -5.56 -20.03
CA SER A 12 -6.81 -4.56 -20.86
C SER A 12 -5.34 -4.37 -20.47
N THR A 13 -4.93 -4.84 -19.29
CA THR A 13 -3.52 -4.86 -18.89
C THR A 13 -2.80 -6.03 -19.57
N SER A 14 -2.37 -5.84 -20.82
CA SER A 14 -1.72 -6.87 -21.65
C SER A 14 -0.45 -7.50 -21.03
N TRP A 15 0.09 -6.87 -19.99
CA TRP A 15 1.30 -7.29 -19.30
C TRP A 15 1.05 -8.23 -18.10
N LEU A 16 -0.20 -8.38 -17.67
CA LEU A 16 -0.57 -9.18 -16.51
C LEU A 16 -1.32 -10.43 -16.94
N LYS A 17 -0.81 -11.60 -16.55
CA LYS A 17 -1.46 -12.89 -16.80
C LYS A 17 -2.15 -13.36 -15.53
N SER A 18 -3.45 -13.67 -15.63
CA SER A 18 -4.18 -14.40 -14.59
C SER A 18 -5.10 -15.43 -15.22
N VAL A 19 -5.30 -16.55 -14.54
CA VAL A 19 -6.27 -17.59 -14.91
C VAL A 19 -7.73 -17.13 -14.72
N ASN A 20 -7.96 -16.08 -13.94
CA ASN A 20 -9.29 -15.57 -13.60
C ASN A 20 -9.46 -14.07 -13.89
N ASN A 21 -8.66 -13.50 -14.80
CA ASN A 21 -8.67 -12.07 -15.11
C ASN A 21 -8.51 -11.16 -13.88
N HIS A 22 -7.73 -11.59 -12.90
CA HIS A 22 -7.50 -10.89 -11.62
C HIS A 22 -8.72 -10.71 -10.71
N ILE A 23 -9.89 -11.29 -11.05
CA ILE A 23 -11.12 -11.17 -10.26
C ILE A 23 -10.93 -11.72 -8.84
N GLY A 24 -11.53 -11.06 -7.85
CA GLY A 24 -11.61 -11.55 -6.47
C GLY A 24 -10.38 -11.27 -5.60
N ARG A 25 -9.37 -10.56 -6.12
CA ARG A 25 -8.24 -10.05 -5.30
C ARG A 25 -8.71 -8.83 -4.51
N GLN A 26 -8.28 -8.78 -3.25
CA GLN A 26 -8.41 -7.60 -2.38
C GLN A 26 -7.03 -6.98 -2.18
N TYR A 27 -6.95 -5.66 -2.22
CA TYR A 27 -5.71 -4.93 -1.98
C TYR A 27 -6.01 -3.57 -1.34
N TRP A 28 -5.00 -2.99 -0.70
CA TRP A 28 -5.10 -1.70 -0.07
C TRP A 28 -4.35 -0.66 -0.91
N GLU A 29 -5.04 0.43 -1.26
CA GLU A 29 -4.50 1.54 -2.02
C GLU A 29 -4.34 2.76 -1.12
N PHE A 30 -3.24 3.50 -1.27
CA PHE A 30 -3.05 4.74 -0.53
C PHE A 30 -3.85 5.88 -1.19
N ASP A 31 -4.76 6.49 -0.42
CA ASP A 31 -5.54 7.66 -0.81
C ASP A 31 -5.14 8.86 0.08
N PRO A 32 -4.50 9.92 -0.47
CA PRO A 32 -4.06 11.07 0.31
C PRO A 32 -5.22 11.88 0.91
N ASN A 33 -6.46 11.67 0.45
CA ASN A 33 -7.62 12.43 0.94
C ASN A 33 -8.27 11.82 2.19
N LEU A 34 -7.80 10.66 2.65
CA LEU A 34 -8.46 9.87 3.69
C LEU A 34 -7.69 9.82 5.03
N GLY A 35 -6.83 10.79 5.34
CA GLY A 35 -6.03 10.81 6.58
C GLY A 35 -5.95 12.16 7.27
N THR A 36 -5.50 12.15 8.52
CA THR A 36 -5.09 13.38 9.20
C THR A 36 -3.77 13.90 8.62
N PRO A 37 -3.49 15.21 8.71
CA PRO A 37 -2.21 15.77 8.31
C PRO A 37 -1.01 15.06 8.95
N GLU A 38 -1.16 14.62 10.20
CA GLU A 38 -0.13 13.92 10.96
C GLU A 38 0.15 12.53 10.39
N GLU A 39 -0.89 11.72 10.14
CA GLU A 39 -0.76 10.40 9.53
C GLU A 39 -0.15 10.48 8.13
N LEU A 40 -0.58 11.48 7.34
CA LEU A 40 -0.05 11.71 6.00
C LEU A 40 1.44 12.10 6.06
N ALA A 41 1.83 12.98 7.00
CA ALA A 41 3.21 13.37 7.18
C ALA A 41 4.10 12.18 7.60
N GLU A 42 3.60 11.29 8.46
CA GLU A 42 4.32 10.09 8.88
C GLU A 42 4.59 9.15 7.70
N VAL A 43 3.57 8.91 6.87
CA VAL A 43 3.68 8.08 5.67
C VAL A 43 4.69 8.67 4.68
N GLU A 44 4.65 9.99 4.44
CA GLU A 44 5.60 10.65 3.54
C GLU A 44 7.03 10.61 4.07
N ASN A 45 7.22 10.82 5.38
CA ASN A 45 8.53 10.68 6.01
C ASN A 45 9.08 9.25 5.85
N ALA A 46 8.24 8.23 6.01
CA ALA A 46 8.62 6.84 5.81
C ALA A 46 9.01 6.55 4.33
N ARG A 47 8.26 7.09 3.36
CA ARG A 47 8.58 7.00 1.92
C ARG A 47 9.92 7.63 1.60
N ASP A 48 10.18 8.83 2.11
CA ASP A 48 11.42 9.55 1.90
C ASP A 48 12.62 8.83 2.53
N ALA A 49 12.45 8.32 3.75
CA ALA A 49 13.47 7.54 4.43
C ALA A 49 13.78 6.25 3.66
N PHE A 50 12.77 5.53 3.16
CA PHE A 50 12.98 4.36 2.32
C PHE A 50 13.74 4.74 1.04
N LYS A 51 13.30 5.78 0.33
CA LYS A 51 13.93 6.21 -0.93
C LYS A 51 15.41 6.57 -0.76
N LYS A 52 15.76 7.25 0.34
CA LYS A 52 17.14 7.61 0.68
C LYS A 52 17.99 6.39 1.01
N ASN A 53 17.46 5.43 1.75
CA ASN A 53 18.22 4.30 2.30
C ASN A 53 18.07 2.99 1.51
N ARG A 54 17.31 2.94 0.42
CA ARG A 54 16.92 1.69 -0.29
C ARG A 54 18.08 0.81 -0.79
N PHE A 55 19.29 1.37 -0.87
CA PHE A 55 20.50 0.64 -1.29
C PHE A 55 21.44 0.32 -0.13
N GLU A 56 21.21 0.92 1.05
CA GLU A 56 22.05 0.80 2.24
C GLU A 56 21.39 -0.08 3.30
N ALA A 57 20.05 -0.05 3.38
CA ALA A 57 19.25 -0.82 4.32
C ALA A 57 18.56 -2.01 3.65
N LYS A 58 18.40 -3.10 4.41
CA LYS A 58 17.76 -4.33 3.95
C LYS A 58 16.24 -4.12 3.84
N GLN A 59 15.63 -4.58 2.74
CA GLN A 59 14.21 -4.32 2.42
C GLN A 59 13.21 -4.80 3.49
N SER A 60 13.59 -5.76 4.35
CA SER A 60 12.72 -6.29 5.41
C SER A 60 12.51 -5.33 6.58
N SER A 61 13.14 -4.15 6.59
CA SER A 61 12.95 -3.10 7.61
C SER A 61 12.01 -1.98 7.18
N ASP A 62 11.17 -2.21 6.17
CA ASP A 62 10.34 -1.15 5.60
C ASP A 62 9.27 -0.65 6.57
N LEU A 63 9.46 0.59 7.06
CA LEU A 63 8.55 1.27 7.98
C LEU A 63 7.19 1.52 7.35
N LEU A 64 7.17 1.80 6.05
CA LEU A 64 5.94 2.09 5.31
C LEU A 64 4.98 0.89 5.31
N MET A 65 5.48 -0.34 5.15
CA MET A 65 4.69 -1.57 5.28
C MET A 65 4.11 -1.73 6.70
N ARG A 66 4.85 -1.37 7.75
CA ARG A 66 4.36 -1.47 9.14
C ARG A 66 3.22 -0.50 9.40
N LEU A 67 3.37 0.76 8.99
CA LEU A 67 2.31 1.76 9.06
C LEU A 67 1.05 1.31 8.32
N GLN A 68 1.22 0.64 7.18
CA GLN A 68 0.11 0.04 6.45
C GLN A 68 -0.57 -1.07 7.25
N VAL A 69 0.18 -2.03 7.79
CA VAL A 69 -0.39 -3.16 8.55
C VAL A 69 -1.07 -2.69 9.83
N GLU A 70 -0.48 -1.73 10.54
CA GLU A 70 -1.08 -1.16 11.77
C GLU A 70 -2.44 -0.52 11.48
N HIS A 71 -2.54 0.32 10.45
CA HIS A 71 -3.81 0.91 10.05
C HIS A 71 -4.84 -0.15 9.62
N ILE A 72 -4.41 -1.18 8.89
CA ILE A 72 -5.30 -2.27 8.47
C ILE A 72 -5.82 -3.06 9.67
N ASN A 73 -4.96 -3.37 10.65
CA ASN A 73 -5.39 -4.09 11.85
C ASN A 73 -6.42 -3.27 12.63
N PHE A 74 -6.18 -1.96 12.79
CA PHE A 74 -7.15 -1.07 13.43
C PHE A 74 -8.50 -1.01 12.69
N PHE A 75 -8.51 -1.21 11.37
CA PHE A 75 -9.76 -1.25 10.59
C PHE A 75 -10.57 -2.54 10.85
N PHE A 76 -9.94 -3.62 11.29
CA PHE A 76 -10.57 -4.92 11.51
C PHE A 76 -10.89 -5.24 12.98
N ASP A 77 -10.35 -4.47 13.92
CA ASP A 77 -10.65 -4.52 15.36
C ASP A 77 -11.85 -3.63 15.74
#